data_AF-A0A454WGY6-F1
#
_entry.id   AF-A0A454WGY6-F1
#
_cell.length_a   1.000
_cell.length_b   1.000
_cell.length_c   1.000
_cell.angle_alpha   90.00
_cell.angle_beta   90.00
_cell.angle_gamma   90.00
#
_symmetry.space_group_name_H-M   'P 1'
#
loop_
_entity.id
_entity.type
_entity.pdbx_description
1 polymer ?
#
loop_
_entity_poly.entity_id
_entity_poly.type
_entity_poly.pdbx_seq_one_letter_code
_entity_poly.pdbx_strand_id
1 'polypeptide(L)'
;MIMNIIGLVGWAGGWVLLLVVSTYTPDWVVWAFMPYFLYGAYRVLTQCKYFASAFLMLRVLRAYPWQILRSVPRGLTRRPDVVSEQYGWFEFPNPAFREQPLPLVFPRHLRRSWWARRMAPRAKPHLKAQIETLWFAGDPRFIGLVAAPARRGTAPRRLHVLEQRMHVRSGWRFADWGATPDDIERGRRAGVRPVQP
;
A
#
# COMPACT_ATOMS: atom_id res chain seq x y z
N MET A 1 3.33 -13.53 7.04
CA MET A 1 3.57 -12.74 8.27
C MET A 1 4.55 -13.45 9.20
N ILE A 2 4.33 -14.72 9.54
CA ILE A 2 5.20 -15.51 10.44
C ILE A 2 6.69 -15.40 10.07
N MET A 3 7.05 -15.64 8.80
CA MET A 3 8.44 -15.52 8.33
C MET A 3 9.06 -14.11 8.53
N ASN A 4 8.26 -13.05 8.42
CA ASN A 4 8.73 -11.68 8.63
C ASN A 4 8.86 -11.35 10.13
N ILE A 5 8.01 -11.94 10.97
CA ILE A 5 8.09 -11.81 12.43
C ILE A 5 9.32 -12.56 12.94
N ILE A 6 9.54 -13.80 12.51
CA ILE A 6 10.75 -14.57 12.81
C ILE A 6 11.99 -13.82 12.33
N GLY A 7 11.96 -13.27 11.11
CA GLY A 7 13.05 -12.45 10.61
C GLY A 7 13.30 -11.23 11.49
N LEU A 8 12.27 -10.48 11.89
CA LEU A 8 12.42 -9.29 12.73
C LEU A 8 12.99 -9.65 14.11
N VAL A 9 12.46 -10.67 14.76
CA VAL A 9 12.93 -11.14 16.07
C VAL A 9 14.35 -11.68 15.96
N GLY A 10 14.66 -12.43 14.90
CA GLY A 10 16.01 -12.93 14.64
C GLY A 10 17.02 -11.83 14.39
N TRP A 11 16.69 -10.81 13.59
CA TRP A 11 17.57 -9.67 13.34
C TRP A 11 17.73 -8.78 14.57
N ALA A 12 16.65 -8.46 15.27
CA ALA A 12 16.70 -7.65 16.49
C ALA A 12 17.43 -8.38 17.62
N GLY A 13 17.10 -9.65 17.85
CA GLY A 13 17.74 -10.50 18.86
C GLY A 13 19.21 -10.76 18.55
N GLY A 14 19.54 -11.07 17.30
CA GLY A 14 20.93 -11.23 16.87
C GLY A 14 21.74 -9.94 17.00
N TRP A 15 21.13 -8.79 16.72
CA TRP A 15 21.76 -7.48 16.89
C TRP A 15 22.03 -7.15 18.37
N VAL A 16 21.08 -7.43 19.26
CA VAL A 16 21.26 -7.28 20.72
C VAL A 16 22.32 -8.25 21.25
N LEU A 17 22.29 -9.51 20.80
CA LEU A 17 23.29 -10.51 21.20
C LEU A 17 24.70 -10.09 20.77
N LEU A 18 24.86 -9.60 19.54
CA LEU A 18 26.14 -9.07 19.05
C LEU A 18 26.60 -7.86 19.88
N LEU A 19 25.70 -6.97 20.30
CA LEU A 19 26.03 -5.86 21.18
C LEU A 19 26.55 -6.37 22.53
N VAL A 20 25.86 -7.34 23.15
CA VAL A 20 26.29 -7.94 24.43
C VAL A 20 27.64 -8.65 24.28
N VAL A 21 27.84 -9.44 23.22
CA VAL A 21 29.15 -10.08 22.98
C VAL A 21 30.24 -9.02 22.82
N SER A 22 29.95 -7.93 22.09
CA SER A 22 30.90 -6.85 21.86
C SER A 22 31.37 -6.14 23.15
N THR A 23 30.52 -6.07 24.18
CA THR A 23 30.90 -5.47 25.48
C THR A 23 31.85 -6.34 26.31
N TYR A 24 31.93 -7.64 26.02
CA TYR A 24 32.82 -8.59 26.73
C TYR A 24 34.04 -9.00 25.91
N THR A 25 34.20 -8.47 24.68
CA THR A 25 35.30 -8.79 23.78
C THR A 25 36.22 -7.59 23.55
N PRO A 26 37.49 -7.82 23.16
CA PRO A 26 38.42 -6.74 22.82
C PRO A 26 37.91 -5.83 21.69
N ASP A 27 38.29 -4.55 21.70
CA ASP A 27 37.79 -3.51 20.78
C ASP A 27 37.93 -3.85 19.29
N TRP A 28 38.94 -4.65 18.90
CA TRP A 28 39.11 -5.07 17.51
C TRP A 28 37.97 -5.96 17.00
N VAL A 29 37.30 -6.71 17.90
CA VAL A 29 36.17 -7.57 17.56
C VAL A 29 34.94 -6.75 17.16
N VAL A 30 34.79 -5.54 17.71
CA VAL A 30 33.74 -4.59 17.32
C VAL A 30 33.86 -4.24 15.84
N TRP A 31 35.08 -4.03 15.34
CA TRP A 31 35.33 -3.75 13.93
C TRP A 31 34.98 -4.94 13.03
N ALA A 32 35.24 -6.17 13.47
CA ALA A 32 34.82 -7.37 12.76
C ALA A 32 33.29 -7.54 12.70
N PHE A 33 32.58 -7.13 13.77
CA PHE A 33 31.10 -7.18 13.82
C PHE A 33 30.41 -5.96 13.22
N MET A 34 31.13 -4.88 12.92
CA MET A 34 30.57 -3.65 12.36
C MET A 34 29.69 -3.85 11.11
N PRO A 35 30.06 -4.69 10.12
CA PRO A 35 29.19 -4.97 8.97
C PRO A 35 27.85 -5.62 9.38
N TYR A 36 27.87 -6.49 10.40
CA TYR A 36 26.67 -7.16 10.91
C TYR A 36 25.77 -6.21 11.68
N PHE A 37 26.34 -5.28 12.46
CA PHE A 37 25.58 -4.22 13.12
C PHE A 37 24.85 -3.34 12.10
N LEU A 38 25.57 -2.91 11.05
CA LEU A 38 25.01 -2.06 10.00
C LEU A 38 23.92 -2.78 9.22
N TYR A 39 24.17 -4.04 8.84
CA TYR A 39 23.20 -4.85 8.11
C TYR A 39 21.97 -5.21 8.96
N GLY A 40 22.16 -5.59 10.22
CA GLY A 40 21.08 -5.90 11.16
C GLY A 40 20.16 -4.72 11.40
N ALA A 41 20.73 -3.54 11.67
CA ALA A 41 19.97 -2.30 11.82
C ALA A 41 19.20 -1.94 10.53
N TYR A 42 19.84 -2.04 9.37
CA TYR A 42 19.18 -1.86 8.08
C TYR A 42 18.00 -2.83 7.87
N ARG A 43 18.15 -4.10 8.23
CA ARG A 43 17.10 -5.12 8.12
C ARG A 43 15.93 -4.83 9.05
N VAL A 44 16.19 -4.45 10.30
CA VAL A 44 15.13 -4.06 11.26
C VAL A 44 14.35 -2.85 10.72
N LEU A 45 15.03 -1.79 10.29
CA LEU A 45 14.38 -0.59 9.74
C LEU A 45 13.55 -0.89 8.49
N THR A 46 14.08 -1.72 7.57
CA THR A 46 13.35 -2.11 6.35
C THR A 46 12.14 -3.01 6.66
N GLN A 47 12.23 -3.89 7.65
CA GLN A 47 11.10 -4.70 8.10
C GLN A 47 10.03 -3.87 8.84
N CYS A 48 10.41 -2.90 9.67
CA CYS A 48 9.46 -1.98 10.31
C CYS A 48 8.59 -1.23 9.29
N LYS A 49 9.16 -0.81 8.16
CA LYS A 49 8.40 -0.21 7.05
C LYS A 49 7.35 -1.17 6.45
N TYR A 50 7.63 -2.48 6.44
CA TYR A 50 6.66 -3.49 6.00
C TYR A 50 5.49 -3.61 6.98
N PHE A 51 5.76 -3.62 8.28
CA PHE A 51 4.71 -3.66 9.30
C PHE A 51 3.78 -2.45 9.22
N ALA A 52 4.33 -1.23 9.09
CA ALA A 52 3.52 -0.03 8.94
C ALA A 52 2.52 -0.14 7.77
N SER A 53 2.97 -0.66 6.62
CA SER A 53 2.10 -0.90 5.46
C SER A 53 1.06 -2.00 5.73
N ALA A 54 1.45 -3.10 6.38
CA ALA A 54 0.53 -4.18 6.73
C ALA A 54 -0.55 -3.74 7.73
N PHE A 55 -0.19 -2.91 8.72
CA PHE A 55 -1.13 -2.31 9.66
C PHE A 55 -2.11 -1.38 8.95
N LEU A 56 -1.64 -0.56 8.00
CA LEU A 56 -2.52 0.27 7.19
C LEU A 56 -3.53 -0.59 6.40
N MET A 57 -3.07 -1.65 5.74
CA MET A 57 -3.96 -2.59 5.04
C MET A 57 -5.00 -3.20 5.97
N LEU A 58 -4.61 -3.61 7.18
CA LEU A 58 -5.52 -4.18 8.17
C LEU A 58 -6.55 -3.15 8.65
N ARG A 59 -6.13 -1.90 8.87
CA ARG A 59 -7.03 -0.80 9.26
C ARG A 59 -8.08 -0.53 8.18
N VAL A 60 -7.68 -0.50 6.91
CA VAL A 60 -8.60 -0.37 5.78
C VAL A 60 -9.60 -1.53 5.75
N LEU A 61 -9.13 -2.77 5.90
CA LEU A 61 -10.01 -3.96 5.89
C LEU A 61 -10.98 -4.03 7.07
N ARG A 62 -10.61 -3.46 8.22
CA ARG A 62 -11.52 -3.36 9.37
C ARG A 62 -12.59 -2.30 9.16
N ALA A 63 -12.29 -1.23 8.42
CA ALA A 63 -13.20 -0.12 8.19
C ALA A 63 -14.10 -0.32 6.96
N TYR A 64 -13.63 -1.07 5.96
CA TYR A 64 -14.31 -1.25 4.68
C TYR A 64 -14.38 -2.73 4.29
N PRO A 65 -15.57 -3.27 3.97
CA PRO A 65 -15.69 -4.64 3.48
C PRO A 65 -15.13 -4.76 2.06
N TRP A 66 -14.79 -6.00 1.67
CA TRP A 66 -14.40 -6.30 0.30
C TRP A 66 -15.57 -6.15 -0.67
N GLN A 67 -15.30 -5.51 -1.80
CA GLN A 67 -16.17 -5.40 -2.95
C GLN A 67 -15.48 -6.04 -4.15
N ILE A 68 -16.24 -6.82 -4.92
CA ILE A 68 -15.72 -7.46 -6.13
C ILE A 68 -16.16 -6.60 -7.31
N LEU A 69 -15.20 -6.02 -7.99
CA LEU A 69 -15.41 -5.17 -9.16
C LEU A 69 -14.87 -5.88 -10.39
N ARG A 70 -15.58 -5.76 -11.50
CA ARG A 70 -15.16 -6.33 -12.79
C ARG A 70 -14.84 -5.22 -13.77
N SER A 71 -13.82 -5.44 -14.58
CA SER A 71 -13.44 -4.55 -15.69
C SER A 71 -13.20 -3.11 -15.27
N VAL A 72 -12.57 -2.91 -14.11
CA VAL A 72 -12.23 -1.59 -13.58
C VAL A 72 -11.25 -0.88 -14.53
N PRO A 73 -11.56 0.36 -14.97
CA PRO A 73 -10.65 1.14 -15.80
C PRO A 73 -9.31 1.34 -15.12
N ARG A 74 -8.23 1.22 -15.88
CA ARG A 74 -6.86 1.16 -15.35
C ARG A 74 -5.86 1.70 -16.35
N GLY A 75 -4.76 2.25 -15.83
CA GLY A 75 -3.69 2.76 -16.67
C GLY A 75 -2.34 2.81 -15.97
N LEU A 76 -1.29 2.87 -16.79
CA LEU A 76 0.07 3.19 -16.35
C LEU A 76 0.51 4.57 -16.81
N THR A 77 -0.25 5.19 -17.71
CA THR A 77 0.03 6.52 -18.27
C THR A 77 -0.19 7.59 -17.20
N ARG A 78 0.56 8.68 -17.34
CA ARG A 78 0.43 9.84 -16.48
C ARG A 78 -0.91 10.52 -16.77
N ARG A 79 -1.83 10.51 -15.81
CA ARG A 79 -3.07 11.27 -15.84
C ARG A 79 -2.81 12.72 -15.43
N PRO A 80 -3.28 13.73 -16.19
CA PRO A 80 -3.02 15.14 -15.87
C PRO A 80 -3.65 15.58 -14.55
N ASP A 81 -4.71 14.91 -14.12
CA ASP A 81 -5.49 15.25 -12.91
C ASP A 81 -4.77 14.88 -11.59
N VAL A 82 -3.65 14.16 -11.64
CA VAL A 82 -2.91 13.67 -10.46
C VAL A 82 -1.61 14.44 -10.29
N VAL A 83 -1.43 15.08 -9.12
CA VAL A 83 -0.28 15.95 -8.83
C VAL A 83 1.00 15.15 -8.58
N SER A 84 0.85 14.00 -7.92
CA SER A 84 2.00 13.23 -7.46
C SER A 84 2.58 12.33 -8.55
N GLU A 85 3.77 11.79 -8.28
CA GLU A 85 4.24 10.62 -9.00
C GLU A 85 3.16 9.54 -8.98
N GLN A 86 2.75 9.11 -10.16
CA GLN A 86 1.72 8.10 -10.32
C GLN A 86 2.35 6.87 -10.94
N TYR A 87 2.42 5.84 -10.11
CA TYR A 87 2.85 4.54 -10.55
C TYR A 87 1.61 3.75 -10.98
N GLY A 88 0.81 4.32 -11.88
CA GLY A 88 -0.42 3.72 -12.38
C GLY A 88 -1.61 3.91 -11.46
N TRP A 89 -2.78 3.56 -11.97
CA TRP A 89 -4.04 3.93 -11.37
C TRP A 89 -5.17 2.96 -11.71
N PHE A 90 -6.18 2.97 -10.86
CA PHE A 90 -7.49 2.36 -11.09
C PHE A 90 -8.57 3.41 -10.84
N GLU A 91 -9.61 3.43 -11.66
CA GLU A 91 -10.74 4.34 -11.46
C GLU A 91 -11.88 3.65 -10.75
N PHE A 92 -12.42 4.30 -9.73
CA PHE A 92 -13.54 3.79 -8.96
C PHE A 92 -14.66 4.83 -8.93
N PRO A 93 -15.94 4.40 -8.91
CA PRO A 93 -17.05 5.33 -8.80
C PRO A 93 -17.04 6.03 -7.44
N ASN A 94 -17.31 7.34 -7.41
CA ASN A 94 -17.52 8.04 -6.16
C ASN A 94 -18.81 7.50 -5.48
N PRO A 95 -18.76 7.10 -4.19
CA PRO A 95 -19.94 6.62 -3.47
C PRO A 95 -21.10 7.61 -3.43
N ALA A 96 -20.81 8.92 -3.37
CA ALA A 96 -21.83 9.98 -3.36
C ALA A 96 -22.32 10.33 -4.78
N PHE A 97 -21.42 10.29 -5.77
CA PHE A 97 -21.70 10.67 -7.15
C PHE A 97 -21.20 9.61 -8.12
N ARG A 98 -22.02 8.59 -8.44
CA ARG A 98 -21.57 7.45 -9.25
C ARG A 98 -21.02 7.81 -10.64
N GLU A 99 -21.47 8.94 -11.18
CA GLU A 99 -21.04 9.47 -12.48
C GLU A 99 -19.64 10.11 -12.44
N GLN A 100 -19.07 10.32 -11.25
CA GLN A 100 -17.75 10.90 -11.06
C GLN A 100 -16.73 9.79 -10.76
N PRO A 101 -15.97 9.29 -11.76
CA PRO A 101 -14.92 8.32 -11.53
C PRO A 101 -13.70 8.99 -10.86
N LEU A 102 -13.30 8.45 -9.73
CA LEU A 102 -12.13 8.90 -8.97
C LEU A 102 -10.95 7.95 -9.19
N PRO A 103 -9.84 8.41 -9.80
CA PRO A 103 -8.61 7.63 -9.89
C PRO A 103 -7.96 7.49 -8.52
N LEU A 104 -7.68 6.25 -8.13
CA LEU A 104 -6.77 5.94 -7.05
C LEU A 104 -5.43 5.47 -7.64
N VAL A 105 -4.33 6.01 -7.13
CA VAL A 105 -3.00 5.79 -7.69
C VAL A 105 -2.13 4.95 -6.78
N PHE A 106 -1.17 4.23 -7.37
CA PHE A 106 -0.10 3.62 -6.58
C PHE A 106 0.90 4.72 -6.16
N PRO A 107 1.02 5.02 -4.85
CA PRO A 107 1.86 6.12 -4.38
C PRO A 107 3.36 5.80 -4.43
N ARG A 108 3.73 4.52 -4.63
CA ARG A 108 5.11 4.04 -4.56
C ARG A 108 5.38 3.02 -5.67
N HIS A 109 6.63 3.00 -6.15
CA HIS A 109 7.09 2.03 -7.14
C HIS A 109 7.26 0.60 -6.57
N LEU A 110 7.49 0.48 -5.26
CA LEU A 110 7.81 -0.79 -4.59
C LEU A 110 6.68 -1.82 -4.76
N ARG A 111 7.05 -3.04 -5.18
CA ARG A 111 6.13 -4.20 -5.36
C ARG A 111 5.00 -4.02 -6.37
N ARG A 112 5.04 -2.95 -7.18
CA ARG A 112 4.13 -2.73 -8.30
C ARG A 112 4.43 -3.61 -9.52
N SER A 113 5.64 -4.13 -9.70
CA SER A 113 6.05 -4.80 -10.95
C SER A 113 5.06 -5.86 -11.45
N TRP A 114 4.43 -6.61 -10.53
CA TRP A 114 3.38 -7.57 -10.85
C TRP A 114 2.13 -6.91 -11.44
N TRP A 115 1.67 -5.79 -10.84
CA TRP A 115 0.53 -4.98 -11.30
C TRP A 115 0.85 -4.27 -12.62
N ALA A 116 2.02 -3.61 -12.70
CA ALA A 116 2.46 -2.89 -13.90
C ALA A 116 2.49 -3.80 -15.13
N ARG A 117 3.03 -5.01 -15.03
CA ARG A 117 3.07 -5.97 -16.15
C ARG A 117 1.69 -6.34 -16.69
N ARG A 118 0.64 -6.27 -15.86
CA ARG A 118 -0.74 -6.66 -16.22
C ARG A 118 -1.58 -5.49 -16.71
N MET A 119 -1.27 -4.28 -16.24
CA MET A 119 -1.87 -3.03 -16.69
C MET A 119 -1.25 -2.50 -17.99
N ALA A 120 -0.08 -3.02 -18.39
CA ALA A 120 0.60 -2.54 -19.59
C ALA A 120 -0.34 -2.60 -20.81
N PRO A 121 -0.37 -1.56 -21.67
CA PRO A 121 -1.26 -1.52 -22.84
C PRO A 121 -1.12 -2.76 -23.72
N ARG A 122 0.11 -3.23 -23.90
CA ARG A 122 0.49 -4.42 -24.68
C ARG A 122 0.59 -5.71 -23.86
N ALA A 123 0.05 -5.75 -22.63
CA ALA A 123 0.04 -6.97 -21.83
C ALA A 123 -0.76 -8.08 -22.54
N LYS A 124 -0.24 -9.32 -22.49
CA LYS A 124 -0.92 -10.50 -23.06
C LYS A 124 -2.33 -10.66 -22.44
N PRO A 125 -3.35 -11.13 -23.20
CA PRO A 125 -4.73 -11.24 -22.71
C PRO A 125 -4.86 -12.00 -21.38
N HIS A 126 -4.17 -13.13 -21.22
CA HIS A 126 -4.18 -13.90 -19.98
C HIS A 126 -3.61 -13.15 -18.76
N LEU A 127 -2.74 -12.15 -18.96
CA LEU A 127 -2.24 -11.28 -17.89
C LEU A 127 -3.28 -10.21 -17.53
N LYS A 128 -3.97 -9.66 -18.53
CA LYS A 128 -5.08 -8.70 -18.33
C LYS A 128 -6.28 -9.34 -17.62
N ALA A 129 -6.57 -10.60 -17.91
CA ALA A 129 -7.64 -11.38 -17.25
C ALA A 129 -7.39 -11.55 -15.75
N GLN A 130 -6.13 -11.67 -15.30
CA GLN A 130 -5.79 -11.84 -13.88
C GLN A 130 -6.12 -10.62 -13.00
N ILE A 131 -6.38 -9.48 -13.61
CA ILE A 131 -6.78 -8.24 -12.92
C ILE A 131 -8.10 -7.71 -13.45
N GLU A 132 -8.81 -8.47 -14.28
CA GLU A 132 -10.16 -8.14 -14.74
C GLU A 132 -11.15 -8.14 -13.59
N THR A 133 -11.08 -9.16 -12.72
CA THR A 133 -11.73 -9.14 -11.42
C THR A 133 -10.78 -8.51 -10.40
N LEU A 134 -11.23 -7.45 -9.76
CA LEU A 134 -10.50 -6.70 -8.75
C LEU A 134 -11.27 -6.74 -7.43
N TRP A 135 -10.56 -7.06 -6.36
CA TRP A 135 -11.11 -6.96 -5.01
C TRP A 135 -10.70 -5.60 -4.47
N PHE A 136 -11.68 -4.81 -4.06
CA PHE A 136 -11.49 -3.45 -3.56
C PHE A 136 -12.08 -3.31 -2.16
N ALA A 137 -11.34 -2.72 -1.23
CA ALA A 137 -11.84 -2.33 0.08
C ALA A 137 -11.35 -0.93 0.38
N GLY A 138 -12.26 0.01 0.61
CA GLY A 138 -11.90 1.40 0.86
C GLY A 138 -12.96 2.36 0.37
N ASP A 139 -12.59 3.62 0.32
CA ASP A 139 -13.40 4.70 -0.23
C ASP A 139 -12.52 5.49 -1.23
N PRO A 140 -12.89 5.53 -2.52
CA PRO A 140 -12.15 6.21 -3.58
C PRO A 140 -11.85 7.69 -3.33
N ARG A 141 -12.60 8.33 -2.44
CA ARG A 141 -12.39 9.72 -2.02
C ARG A 141 -11.15 9.88 -1.14
N PHE A 142 -10.66 8.80 -0.52
CA PHE A 142 -9.58 8.87 0.44
C PHE A 142 -8.46 7.85 0.18
N ILE A 143 -8.80 6.56 0.22
CA ILE A 143 -7.85 5.44 0.24
C ILE A 143 -8.53 4.16 -0.23
N GLY A 144 -7.77 3.32 -0.91
CA GLY A 144 -8.24 2.01 -1.34
C GLY A 144 -7.23 0.93 -1.07
N LEU A 145 -7.69 -0.26 -0.77
CA LEU A 145 -6.92 -1.48 -0.80
C LEU A 145 -7.40 -2.32 -1.98
N VAL A 146 -6.50 -2.59 -2.92
CA VAL A 146 -6.78 -3.48 -4.04
C VAL A 146 -6.10 -4.82 -3.85
N ALA A 147 -6.75 -5.87 -4.32
CA ALA A 147 -6.19 -7.20 -4.43
C ALA A 147 -6.64 -7.85 -5.74
N ALA A 148 -5.77 -8.69 -6.28
CA ALA A 148 -6.11 -9.57 -7.38
C ALA A 148 -6.52 -10.94 -6.82
N PRO A 149 -7.43 -11.67 -7.47
CA PRO A 149 -7.76 -13.02 -7.05
C PRO A 149 -6.53 -13.94 -7.07
N ALA A 150 -6.48 -14.90 -6.15
CA ALA A 150 -5.56 -16.02 -6.24
C ALA A 150 -5.80 -16.81 -7.54
N ARG A 151 -4.85 -17.69 -7.92
CA ARG A 151 -4.99 -18.55 -9.12
C ARG A 151 -6.32 -19.31 -9.19
N ARG A 152 -6.91 -19.66 -8.03
CA ARG A 152 -8.20 -20.36 -7.92
C ARG A 152 -9.41 -19.42 -7.68
N GLY A 153 -9.23 -18.10 -7.71
CA GLY A 153 -10.31 -17.13 -7.49
C GLY A 153 -10.77 -16.94 -6.04
N THR A 154 -10.40 -17.86 -5.13
CA THR A 154 -11.01 -17.98 -3.80
C THR A 154 -10.53 -17.00 -2.73
N ALA A 155 -9.45 -16.25 -2.96
CA ALA A 155 -8.89 -15.37 -1.94
C ALA A 155 -8.17 -14.15 -2.53
N PRO A 156 -8.24 -12.98 -1.86
CA PRO A 156 -7.48 -11.80 -2.27
C PRO A 156 -5.98 -12.04 -2.08
N ARG A 157 -5.21 -11.81 -3.14
CA ARG A 157 -3.74 -11.88 -3.16
C ARG A 157 -3.19 -10.56 -3.73
N ARG A 158 -1.87 -10.37 -3.56
CA ARG A 158 -1.15 -9.21 -4.13
C ARG A 158 -1.70 -7.86 -3.65
N LEU A 159 -2.08 -7.79 -2.38
CA LEU A 159 -2.65 -6.60 -1.76
C LEU A 159 -1.76 -5.38 -1.96
N HIS A 160 -2.37 -4.27 -2.34
CA HIS A 160 -1.69 -2.99 -2.48
C HIS A 160 -2.60 -1.85 -2.06
N VAL A 161 -2.05 -0.93 -1.27
CA VAL A 161 -2.74 0.32 -0.93
C VAL A 161 -2.63 1.27 -2.13
N LEU A 162 -3.75 1.87 -2.48
CA LEU A 162 -3.88 2.98 -3.41
C LEU A 162 -4.30 4.22 -2.63
N GLU A 163 -3.85 5.38 -3.09
CA GLU A 163 -4.13 6.66 -2.44
C GLU A 163 -4.82 7.60 -3.41
N GLN A 164 -5.71 8.43 -2.87
CA GLN A 164 -6.28 9.54 -3.62
C GLN A 164 -5.25 10.67 -3.67
N ARG A 165 -4.83 11.04 -4.88
CA ARG A 165 -3.73 12.01 -5.15
C ARG A 165 -4.10 13.03 -6.25
N MET A 166 -5.39 13.11 -6.60
CA MET A 166 -5.86 14.15 -7.50
C MET A 166 -5.48 15.54 -7.00
N HIS A 167 -5.22 16.44 -7.96
CA HIS A 167 -5.12 17.86 -7.67
C HIS A 167 -6.49 18.29 -7.14
N VAL A 168 -6.60 18.40 -5.82
CA VAL A 168 -7.52 19.31 -5.19
C VAL A 168 -7.16 20.67 -5.78
N ARG A 169 -7.79 21.09 -6.89
CA ARG A 169 -7.75 22.49 -7.33
C ARG A 169 -8.05 23.28 -6.06
N SER A 170 -7.07 24.06 -5.62
CA SER A 170 -7.07 24.86 -4.39
C SER A 170 -8.49 25.19 -3.94
N GLY A 171 -8.99 24.46 -2.92
CA GLY A 171 -10.34 24.64 -2.38
C GLY A 171 -11.18 23.36 -2.22
N TRP A 172 -10.93 22.28 -2.98
CA TRP A 172 -11.77 21.09 -2.91
C TRP A 172 -11.54 20.26 -1.62
N ARG A 173 -12.44 20.35 -0.65
CA ARG A 173 -12.45 19.54 0.57
C ARG A 173 -13.06 18.17 0.26
N PHE A 174 -12.83 17.17 1.12
CA PHE A 174 -13.53 15.88 1.00
C PHE A 174 -15.06 16.03 0.93
N ALA A 175 -15.59 17.08 1.58
CA ALA A 175 -17.00 17.48 1.51
C ALA A 175 -17.48 17.72 0.06
N ASP A 176 -16.63 18.24 -0.83
CA ASP A 176 -16.98 18.51 -2.23
C ASP A 176 -17.09 17.23 -3.06
N TRP A 177 -16.52 16.13 -2.57
CA TRP A 177 -16.77 14.79 -3.09
C TRP A 177 -17.94 14.09 -2.38
N GLY A 178 -18.75 14.85 -1.63
CA GLY A 178 -19.90 14.37 -0.88
C GLY A 178 -19.52 13.54 0.35
N ALA A 179 -18.30 13.70 0.89
CA ALA A 179 -17.91 13.00 2.12
C ALA A 179 -18.62 13.59 3.33
N THR A 180 -19.40 12.75 4.00
CA THR A 180 -20.03 13.11 5.27
C THR A 180 -18.99 13.11 6.41
N PRO A 181 -19.28 13.75 7.55
CA PRO A 181 -18.43 13.64 8.74
C PRO A 181 -18.16 12.18 9.15
N ASP A 182 -19.16 11.31 9.01
CA ASP A 182 -19.03 9.87 9.30
C ASP A 182 -18.07 9.16 8.34
N ASP A 183 -18.06 9.55 7.06
CA ASP A 183 -17.12 9.04 6.07
C ASP A 183 -15.68 9.47 6.38
N ILE A 184 -15.51 10.73 6.81
CA ILE A 184 -14.20 11.26 7.20
C ILE A 184 -13.69 10.53 8.45
N GLU A 185 -14.54 10.29 9.45
CA GLU A 185 -14.15 9.56 10.66
C GLU A 185 -13.86 8.08 10.36
N ARG A 186 -14.61 7.46 9.44
CA ARG A 186 -14.29 6.11 8.93
C ARG A 186 -12.95 6.09 8.19
N GLY A 187 -12.67 7.09 7.35
CA GLY A 187 -11.38 7.30 6.71
C GLY A 187 -10.24 7.44 7.72
N ARG A 188 -10.45 8.23 8.78
CA ARG A 188 -9.49 8.40 9.89
C ARG A 188 -9.21 7.09 10.60
N ARG A 189 -10.24 6.29 10.89
CA ARG A 189 -10.08 4.92 11.43
C ARG A 189 -9.28 4.01 10.50
N ALA A 190 -9.44 4.15 9.19
CA ALA A 190 -8.66 3.44 8.17
C ALA A 190 -7.21 3.95 8.02
N GLY A 191 -6.82 5.04 8.70
CA GLY A 191 -5.47 5.61 8.69
C GLY A 191 -5.27 6.77 7.73
N VAL A 192 -6.35 7.29 7.13
CA VAL A 192 -6.33 8.52 6.33
C VAL A 192 -6.11 9.71 7.26
N ARG A 193 -5.18 10.59 6.90
CA ARG A 193 -5.04 11.89 7.54
C ARG A 193 -5.66 12.94 6.62
N PRO A 194 -6.75 13.61 7.03
CA PRO A 194 -7.29 14.68 6.23
C PRO A 194 -6.25 15.78 6.08
N VAL A 195 -6.07 16.23 4.83
CA VAL A 195 -5.26 17.40 4.54
C VAL A 195 -6.14 18.61 4.87
N GLN A 196 -6.15 18.96 6.17
CA GLN A 196 -6.92 20.00 6.85
C GLN A 196 -8.42 19.72 7.11
N PRO A 197 -8.94 20.11 8.30
CA PRO A 197 -10.36 20.06 8.66
C PRO A 197 -11.19 21.14 7.97
#